data_AF-A0A0W0G291-F1
#
_entry.id   AF-A0A0W0G291-F1
#
_cell.length_a   1.000
_cell.length_b   1.000
_cell.length_c   1.000
_cell.angle_alpha   90.00
_cell.angle_beta   90.00
_cell.angle_gamma   90.00
#
_symmetry.space_group_name_H-M   'P 1'
#
loop_
_entity.id
_entity.type
_entity.pdbx_description
1 polymer ?
#
loop_
_entity_poly.entity_id
_entity_poly.type
_entity_poly.pdbx_seq_one_letter_code
_entity_poly.pdbx_strand_id
1 'polypeptide(L)'
;MLSTDETEKQIPHDSDLDLVLRRLQEVRQSTNGPLQAIASLALSVYYSYQVSSLSKLSRECCEAVFIVVAAQARRNEAIPTFGAHPTWDIQSKIDKLLAKLHDVDIFARTFTSRGFLAAIFWRRCDMAKIKEYRTFMHDFILDDDFVPKRRDTTGRRTRFTTPRYDESGIVTENR
;
A
#
# COMPACT_ATOMS: atom_id res chain seq x y z
N MET A 1 21.79 30.52 33.65
CA MET A 1 21.37 29.14 34.02
C MET A 1 19.86 29.17 34.14
N LEU A 2 19.02 28.46 33.38
CA LEU A 2 19.11 27.42 32.36
C LEU A 2 18.09 27.80 31.27
N SER A 3 18.46 27.82 29.99
CA SER A 3 17.48 27.75 28.90
C SER A 3 17.30 26.27 28.58
N THR A 4 16.15 25.71 28.94
CA THR A 4 15.72 24.39 28.48
C THR A 4 15.28 24.52 27.03
N ASP A 5 16.19 24.13 26.15
CA ASP A 5 15.95 23.90 24.73
C ASP A 5 14.98 22.71 24.62
N GLU A 6 13.68 23.00 24.48
CA GLU A 6 12.70 21.98 24.14
C GLU A 6 12.99 21.51 22.73
N THR A 7 13.71 20.41 22.63
CA THR A 7 13.94 19.71 21.36
C THR A 7 12.60 19.12 20.92
N GLU A 8 11.84 19.94 20.21
CA GLU A 8 10.68 19.54 19.43
C GLU A 8 11.11 18.37 18.56
N LYS A 9 10.66 17.16 18.91
CA LYS A 9 10.88 15.95 18.14
C LYS A 9 10.21 16.14 16.79
N GLN A 10 10.94 16.67 15.82
CA GLN A 10 10.57 16.64 14.42
C GLN A 10 10.41 15.17 14.02
N ILE A 11 9.15 14.75 13.90
CA ILE A 11 8.78 13.48 13.30
C ILE A 11 9.33 13.56 11.87
N PRO A 12 10.17 12.60 11.42
CA PRO A 12 10.74 12.65 10.08
C PRO A 12 9.61 12.73 9.05
N HIS A 13 9.58 13.84 8.30
CA HIS A 13 8.64 14.05 7.20
C HIS A 13 8.98 13.06 6.09
N ASP A 14 8.13 12.07 5.89
CA ASP A 14 8.25 11.11 4.80
C ASP A 14 7.47 11.63 3.61
N SER A 15 8.16 12.30 2.68
CA SER A 15 7.57 12.99 1.53
C SER A 15 6.72 12.07 0.65
N ASP A 16 7.04 10.78 0.61
CA ASP A 16 6.34 9.79 -0.19
C ASP A 16 5.00 9.42 0.47
N LEU A 17 4.99 9.30 1.79
CA LEU A 17 3.78 9.06 2.56
C LEU A 17 2.81 10.25 2.48
N ASP A 18 3.33 11.47 2.55
CA ASP A 18 2.50 12.67 2.42
C ASP A 18 1.82 12.75 1.05
N LEU A 19 2.52 12.36 -0.02
CA LEU A 19 1.96 12.27 -1.36
C LEU A 19 0.86 11.21 -1.46
N VAL A 20 1.08 10.03 -0.88
CA VAL A 20 0.10 8.95 -0.80
C VAL A 20 -1.17 9.43 -0.08
N LEU A 21 -1.02 9.99 1.12
CA LEU A 21 -2.15 10.46 1.92
C LEU A 21 -2.93 11.56 1.21
N ARG A 22 -2.24 12.54 0.62
CA ARG A 22 -2.86 13.62 -0.15
C ARG A 22 -3.66 13.07 -1.32
N ARG A 23 -3.10 12.14 -2.09
CA ARG A 23 -3.82 11.52 -3.22
C ARG A 23 -5.03 10.71 -2.79
N LEU A 24 -4.94 9.97 -1.68
CA LEU A 24 -6.10 9.27 -1.12
C LEU A 24 -7.18 10.23 -0.62
N GLN A 25 -6.80 11.38 -0.06
CA GLN A 25 -7.75 12.43 0.36
C GLN A 25 -8.48 13.03 -0.85
N GLU A 26 -7.77 13.31 -1.94
CA GLU A 26 -8.36 13.78 -3.20
C GLU A 26 -9.37 12.77 -3.76
N VAL A 27 -9.03 11.47 -3.75
CA VAL A 27 -9.93 10.40 -4.19
C VAL A 27 -11.15 10.28 -3.28
N ARG A 28 -10.97 10.42 -1.97
CA ARG A 28 -12.07 10.41 -0.99
C ARG A 28 -13.06 11.54 -1.25
N GLN A 29 -12.58 12.71 -1.66
CA GLN A 29 -13.38 13.88 -1.99
C GLN A 29 -14.00 13.81 -3.40
N SER A 30 -13.48 12.94 -4.27
CA SER A 30 -14.04 12.73 -5.60
C SER A 30 -15.33 11.90 -5.55
N THR A 31 -16.28 12.26 -6.40
CA THR A 31 -17.59 11.60 -6.49
C THR A 31 -17.48 10.34 -7.35
N ASN A 32 -16.90 9.22 -6.86
CA ASN A 32 -16.92 7.94 -7.59
C ASN A 32 -16.65 6.68 -6.73
N GLY A 33 -17.72 5.91 -6.49
CA GLY A 33 -17.71 4.44 -6.48
C GLY A 33 -16.78 3.69 -5.49
N PRO A 34 -16.37 2.45 -5.82
CA PRO A 34 -15.62 1.55 -4.91
C PRO A 34 -14.22 2.06 -4.54
N LEU A 35 -13.62 2.94 -5.36
CA LEU A 35 -12.33 3.59 -5.06
C LEU A 35 -12.42 4.56 -3.89
N GLN A 36 -13.54 5.30 -3.78
CA GLN A 36 -13.78 6.20 -2.65
C GLN A 36 -13.89 5.42 -1.34
N ALA A 37 -14.55 4.25 -1.37
CA ALA A 37 -14.74 3.39 -0.21
C ALA A 37 -13.40 2.86 0.32
N ILE A 38 -12.55 2.29 -0.55
CA ILE A 38 -11.23 1.79 -0.15
C ILE A 38 -10.31 2.91 0.34
N ALA A 39 -10.33 4.10 -0.29
CA ALA A 39 -9.52 5.25 0.12
C ALA A 39 -9.96 5.78 1.49
N SER A 40 -11.28 5.86 1.73
CA SER A 40 -11.82 6.29 3.01
C SER A 40 -11.46 5.31 4.13
N LEU A 41 -11.53 4.01 3.85
CA LEU A 41 -11.22 2.96 4.82
C LEU A 41 -9.73 2.95 5.17
N ALA A 42 -8.83 3.02 4.19
CA ALA A 42 -7.40 3.09 4.43
C ALA A 42 -7.01 4.34 5.23
N LEU A 43 -7.56 5.52 4.89
CA LEU A 43 -7.34 6.75 5.66
C LEU A 43 -7.87 6.63 7.10
N SER A 44 -9.04 6.00 7.30
CA SER A 44 -9.56 5.76 8.65
C SER A 44 -8.61 4.88 9.46
N VAL A 45 -8.12 3.79 8.87
CA VAL A 45 -7.15 2.89 9.53
C VAL A 45 -5.86 3.66 9.87
N TYR A 46 -5.40 4.54 8.98
CA TYR A 46 -4.20 5.35 9.20
C TYR A 46 -4.35 6.35 10.36
N TYR A 47 -5.42 7.15 10.38
CA TYR A 47 -5.61 8.17 11.41
C TYR A 47 -6.05 7.59 12.75
N SER A 48 -6.85 6.52 12.77
CA SER A 48 -7.38 5.95 14.01
C SER A 48 -6.39 5.10 14.78
N TYR A 49 -5.36 4.55 14.12
CA TYR A 49 -4.49 3.54 14.74
C TYR A 49 -2.99 3.86 14.63
N GLN A 50 -2.61 5.11 14.89
CA GLN A 50 -1.19 5.54 14.98
C GLN A 50 -0.40 4.96 16.18
N VAL A 51 -0.93 3.94 16.86
CA VAL A 51 -0.17 3.19 17.85
C VAL A 51 1.05 2.54 17.20
N SER A 52 2.21 2.59 17.87
CA SER A 52 3.51 2.18 17.32
C SER A 52 3.49 0.78 16.67
N SER A 53 2.70 -0.14 17.21
CA SER A 53 2.59 -1.53 16.72
C SER A 53 1.79 -1.68 15.43
N LEU A 54 0.88 -0.75 15.10
CA LEU A 54 0.05 -0.77 13.88
C LEU A 54 0.48 0.26 12.84
N SER A 55 1.30 1.25 13.22
CA SER A 55 1.79 2.33 12.35
C SER A 55 2.32 1.86 10.98
N LYS A 56 3.08 0.76 10.95
CA LYS A 56 3.61 0.20 9.69
C LYS A 56 2.52 -0.45 8.85
N LEU A 57 1.61 -1.19 9.49
CA LEU A 57 0.50 -1.83 8.79
C LEU A 57 -0.46 -0.78 8.21
N SER A 58 -0.77 0.26 8.97
CA SER A 58 -1.67 1.32 8.51
C SER A 58 -1.08 2.12 7.34
N ARG A 59 0.24 2.34 7.33
CA ARG A 59 0.96 2.87 6.17
C ARG A 59 0.84 1.96 4.94
N GLU A 60 1.14 0.67 5.10
CA GLU A 60 1.08 -0.31 4.00
C GLU A 60 -0.35 -0.42 3.42
N CYS A 61 -1.39 -0.29 4.25
CA CYS A 61 -2.77 -0.17 3.79
C CYS A 61 -2.99 1.03 2.85
N CYS A 62 -2.45 2.20 3.20
CA CYS A 62 -2.54 3.40 2.36
C CYS A 62 -1.78 3.23 1.03
N GLU A 63 -0.57 2.68 1.08
CA GLU A 63 0.25 2.42 -0.12
C GLU A 63 -0.43 1.44 -1.08
N ALA A 64 -1.00 0.34 -0.56
CA ALA A 64 -1.73 -0.64 -1.36
C ALA A 64 -2.94 -0.01 -2.08
N VAL A 65 -3.72 0.82 -1.38
CA VAL A 65 -4.86 1.51 -1.99
C VAL A 65 -4.41 2.57 -3.00
N PHE A 66 -3.31 3.27 -2.74
CA PHE A 66 -2.76 4.24 -3.68
C PHE A 66 -2.38 3.60 -5.01
N ILE A 67 -1.77 2.41 -4.98
CA ILE A 67 -1.42 1.65 -6.20
C ILE A 67 -2.67 1.30 -7.02
N VAL A 68 -3.76 0.87 -6.36
CA VAL A 68 -5.05 0.61 -7.02
C VAL A 68 -5.59 1.88 -7.69
N VAL A 69 -5.59 2.99 -6.95
CA VAL A 69 -6.06 4.30 -7.46
C VAL A 69 -5.23 4.72 -8.67
N ALA A 70 -3.90 4.64 -8.57
CA ALA A 70 -2.99 5.03 -9.65
C ALA A 70 -3.18 4.15 -10.89
N ALA A 71 -3.38 2.85 -10.72
CA ALA A 71 -3.66 1.93 -11.81
C ALA A 71 -5.02 2.22 -12.48
N GLN A 72 -6.05 2.56 -11.70
CA GLN A 72 -7.38 2.89 -12.23
C GLN A 72 -7.41 4.25 -12.94
N ALA A 73 -6.69 5.26 -12.43
CA ALA A 73 -6.55 6.55 -13.09
C ALA A 73 -5.92 6.41 -14.49
N ARG A 74 -4.85 5.62 -14.61
CA ARG A 74 -4.19 5.32 -15.90
C ARG A 74 -5.10 4.59 -16.89
N ARG A 75 -6.01 3.74 -16.40
CA ARG A 75 -7.01 3.07 -17.26
C ARG A 75 -8.03 4.03 -17.82
N ASN A 76 -8.46 5.01 -17.02
CA ASN A 76 -9.40 6.03 -17.47
C ASN A 76 -8.76 6.99 -18.48
N GLU A 77 -7.44 7.21 -18.40
CA GLU A 77 -6.68 8.03 -19.36
C GLU A 77 -6.29 7.28 -20.65
N ALA A 78 -6.20 5.94 -20.60
CA ALA A 78 -5.88 5.12 -21.76
C ALA A 78 -7.09 5.08 -22.73
N ILE A 79 -6.96 5.73 -23.88
CA ILE A 79 -7.92 5.63 -25.00
C ILE A 79 -8.15 4.13 -25.29
N PRO A 80 -9.41 3.64 -25.33
CA PRO A 80 -9.70 2.23 -25.52
C PRO A 80 -9.19 1.79 -26.89
N THR A 81 -7.99 1.21 -26.89
CA THR A 81 -7.44 0.55 -28.07
C THR A 81 -8.19 -0.77 -28.19
N PHE A 82 -9.00 -0.91 -29.25
CA PHE A 82 -9.67 -2.14 -29.64
C PHE A 82 -8.68 -3.32 -29.51
N GLY A 83 -8.88 -4.19 -28.53
CA GLY A 83 -8.00 -5.34 -28.25
C GLY A 83 -7.37 -5.41 -26.86
N ALA A 84 -7.75 -4.55 -25.90
CA ALA A 84 -7.26 -4.66 -24.53
C ALA A 84 -7.72 -5.97 -23.84
N HIS A 85 -6.73 -6.81 -23.52
CA HIS A 85 -6.80 -8.06 -22.74
C HIS A 85 -7.67 -7.96 -21.46
N PRO A 86 -8.21 -9.10 -20.98
CA PRO A 86 -9.44 -9.17 -20.19
C PRO A 86 -9.34 -8.44 -18.85
N THR A 87 -10.33 -7.59 -18.60
CA THR A 87 -10.62 -6.81 -17.39
C THR A 87 -11.06 -7.64 -16.18
N TRP A 88 -11.12 -8.97 -16.30
CA TRP A 88 -11.82 -9.83 -15.34
C TRP A 88 -11.13 -10.06 -13.99
N ASP A 89 -9.83 -9.78 -13.83
CA ASP A 89 -9.13 -10.09 -12.56
C ASP A 89 -8.92 -8.88 -11.63
N ILE A 90 -8.91 -7.64 -12.15
CA ILE A 90 -8.57 -6.47 -11.30
C ILE A 90 -9.71 -6.07 -10.37
N GLN A 91 -10.97 -6.17 -10.78
CA GLN A 91 -12.08 -5.92 -9.86
C GLN A 91 -12.08 -6.93 -8.70
N SER A 92 -11.83 -8.21 -9.00
CA SER A 92 -11.70 -9.25 -7.95
C SER A 92 -10.56 -8.94 -6.97
N LYS A 93 -9.42 -8.45 -7.46
CA LYS A 93 -8.31 -8.00 -6.61
C LYS A 93 -8.68 -6.80 -5.74
N ILE A 94 -9.40 -5.82 -6.29
CA ILE A 94 -9.91 -4.67 -5.52
C ILE A 94 -10.87 -5.13 -4.43
N ASP A 95 -11.79 -6.04 -4.74
CA ASP A 95 -12.75 -6.58 -3.78
C ASP A 95 -12.04 -7.36 -2.65
N LYS A 96 -11.00 -8.15 -2.99
CA LYS A 96 -10.14 -8.83 -2.00
C LYS A 96 -9.41 -7.85 -1.10
N LEU A 97 -8.86 -6.76 -1.66
CA LEU A 97 -8.21 -5.72 -0.89
C LEU A 97 -9.20 -5.03 0.06
N LEU A 98 -10.39 -4.69 -0.43
CA LEU A 98 -11.46 -4.10 0.39
C LEU A 98 -11.84 -5.00 1.57
N ALA A 99 -12.06 -6.30 1.31
CA ALA A 99 -12.36 -7.27 2.36
C ALA A 99 -11.25 -7.34 3.41
N LYS A 100 -9.98 -7.39 2.98
CA LYS A 100 -8.84 -7.44 3.91
C LYS A 100 -8.67 -6.14 4.70
N LEU A 101 -8.95 -4.97 4.11
CA LEU A 101 -8.96 -3.69 4.82
C LEU A 101 -10.04 -3.64 5.91
N HIS A 102 -11.22 -4.22 5.65
CA HIS A 102 -12.27 -4.35 6.66
C HIS A 102 -11.81 -5.25 7.83
N ASP A 103 -11.18 -6.38 7.53
CA ASP A 103 -10.61 -7.25 8.56
C ASP A 103 -9.57 -6.51 9.41
N VAL A 104 -8.72 -5.70 8.79
CA VAL A 104 -7.71 -4.88 9.48
C VAL A 104 -8.37 -3.84 10.38
N ASP A 105 -9.40 -3.14 9.92
CA ASP A 105 -10.13 -2.16 10.76
C ASP A 105 -10.78 -2.85 11.98
N ILE A 106 -11.47 -3.97 11.78
CA ILE A 106 -12.08 -4.75 12.88
C ILE A 106 -11.01 -5.22 13.87
N PHE A 107 -9.90 -5.77 13.36
CA PHE A 107 -8.78 -6.19 14.18
C PHE A 107 -8.20 -5.01 14.96
N ALA A 108 -7.98 -3.87 14.32
CA ALA A 108 -7.39 -2.69 14.93
C ALA A 108 -8.29 -2.11 16.04
N ARG A 109 -9.62 -2.02 15.83
CA ARG A 109 -10.58 -1.65 16.89
C ARG A 109 -10.52 -2.60 18.07
N THR A 110 -10.43 -3.90 17.80
CA THR A 110 -10.37 -4.92 18.85
C THR A 110 -9.04 -4.86 19.58
N PHE A 111 -7.95 -4.61 18.88
CA PHE A 111 -6.61 -4.48 19.42
C PHE A 111 -6.49 -3.27 20.35
N THR A 112 -7.03 -2.11 19.94
CA THR A 112 -6.96 -0.87 20.74
C THR A 112 -7.96 -0.81 21.89
N SER A 113 -9.09 -1.53 21.81
CA SER A 113 -10.09 -1.57 22.89
C SER A 113 -9.78 -2.59 23.99
N ARG A 114 -8.80 -3.49 23.79
CA ARG A 114 -8.41 -4.49 24.80
C ARG A 114 -7.70 -3.83 25.98
N GLY A 115 -8.14 -4.19 27.19
CA GLY A 115 -7.43 -3.86 28.42
C GLY A 115 -6.03 -4.49 28.49
N PHE A 116 -5.17 -3.93 29.34
CA PHE A 116 -3.75 -4.28 29.46
C PHE A 116 -3.48 -5.79 29.59
N LEU A 117 -4.24 -6.50 30.43
CA LEU A 117 -4.06 -7.94 30.67
C LEU A 117 -4.39 -8.79 29.44
N ALA A 118 -5.45 -8.43 28.71
CA ALA A 118 -5.79 -9.09 27.45
C ALA A 118 -4.72 -8.81 26.40
N ALA A 119 -4.20 -7.58 26.32
CA ALA A 119 -3.14 -7.23 25.37
C ALA A 119 -1.86 -8.08 25.59
N ILE A 120 -1.52 -8.41 26.83
CA ILE A 120 -0.37 -9.29 27.13
C ILE A 120 -0.66 -10.74 26.71
N PHE A 121 -1.83 -11.28 27.07
CA PHE A 121 -2.17 -12.67 26.77
C PHE A 121 -2.25 -12.94 25.26
N TRP A 122 -2.81 -11.98 24.52
CA TRP A 122 -3.01 -12.10 23.08
C TRP A 122 -1.82 -11.59 22.25
N ARG A 123 -0.76 -11.06 22.87
CA ARG A 123 0.38 -10.41 22.20
C ARG A 123 0.97 -11.24 21.06
N ARG A 124 1.19 -12.54 21.28
CA ARG A 124 1.77 -13.42 20.24
C ARG A 124 0.82 -13.60 19.05
N CYS A 125 -0.46 -13.83 19.32
CA CYS A 125 -1.49 -13.97 18.29
C CYS A 125 -1.67 -12.66 17.51
N ASP A 126 -1.67 -11.52 18.20
CA ASP A 126 -1.83 -10.21 17.58
C ASP A 126 -0.63 -9.86 16.69
N MET A 127 0.61 -10.15 17.12
CA MET A 127 1.79 -9.97 16.28
C MET A 127 1.78 -10.89 15.04
N ALA A 128 1.31 -12.13 15.19
CA ALA A 128 1.18 -13.04 14.05
C ALA A 128 0.15 -12.53 13.02
N LYS A 129 -1.02 -12.05 13.49
CA LYS A 129 -2.03 -11.43 12.63
C LYS A 129 -1.53 -10.16 11.95
N ILE A 130 -0.85 -9.27 12.69
CA ILE A 130 -0.25 -8.07 12.09
C ILE A 130 0.71 -8.47 10.98
N LYS A 131 1.59 -9.46 11.21
CA LYS A 131 2.51 -9.93 10.18
C LYS A 131 1.77 -10.47 8.95
N GLU A 132 0.70 -11.25 9.14
CA GLU A 132 -0.14 -11.76 8.04
C GLU A 132 -0.75 -10.62 7.21
N TYR A 133 -1.35 -9.62 7.86
CA TYR A 133 -1.92 -8.47 7.17
C TYR A 133 -0.87 -7.67 6.40
N ARG A 134 0.32 -7.48 7.00
CA ARG A 134 1.43 -6.78 6.35
C ARG A 134 1.95 -7.54 5.13
N THR A 135 2.11 -8.87 5.24
CA THR A 135 2.48 -9.71 4.09
C THR A 135 1.47 -9.58 2.96
N PHE A 136 0.17 -9.66 3.27
CA PHE A 136 -0.87 -9.48 2.26
C PHE A 136 -0.79 -8.10 1.57
N MET A 137 -0.66 -7.01 2.33
CA MET A 137 -0.58 -5.67 1.76
C MET A 137 0.68 -5.52 0.89
N HIS A 138 1.80 -6.08 1.32
CA HIS A 138 3.04 -6.05 0.57
C HIS A 138 2.98 -6.87 -0.72
N ASP A 139 2.41 -8.07 -0.68
CA ASP A 139 2.19 -8.89 -1.87
C ASP A 139 1.28 -8.18 -2.87
N PHE A 140 0.28 -7.44 -2.38
CA PHE A 140 -0.60 -6.62 -3.20
C PHE A 140 0.12 -5.42 -3.82
N ILE A 141 1.01 -4.76 -3.06
CA ILE A 141 1.85 -3.65 -3.54
C ILE A 141 2.78 -4.11 -4.67
N LEU A 142 3.34 -5.32 -4.56
CA LEU A 142 4.26 -5.90 -5.54
C LEU A 142 3.56 -6.60 -6.71
N ASP A 143 2.23 -6.62 -6.76
CA ASP A 143 1.48 -7.33 -7.78
C ASP A 143 1.71 -6.73 -9.19
N ASP A 144 2.25 -7.56 -10.07
CA ASP A 144 2.61 -7.25 -11.46
C ASP A 144 1.46 -6.67 -12.31
N ASP A 145 0.21 -6.85 -11.89
CA ASP A 145 -0.95 -6.27 -12.60
C ASP A 145 -1.17 -4.79 -12.30
N PHE A 146 -0.55 -4.26 -11.24
CA PHE A 146 -0.60 -2.85 -10.89
C PHE A 146 0.73 -2.11 -11.15
N VAL A 147 1.81 -2.83 -11.44
CA VAL A 147 3.11 -2.27 -11.86
C VAL A 147 3.07 -1.88 -13.35
N PRO A 148 3.53 -0.68 -13.76
CA PRO A 148 3.61 -0.30 -15.17
C PRO A 148 4.52 -1.24 -15.97
N LYS A 149 3.93 -2.04 -16.86
CA LYS A 149 4.68 -2.76 -17.88
C LYS A 149 5.12 -1.76 -18.95
N ARG A 150 6.42 -1.42 -18.99
CA ARG A 150 6.98 -0.71 -20.14
C ARG A 150 6.74 -1.57 -21.38
N ARG A 151 6.00 -1.02 -22.35
CA ARG A 151 5.90 -1.62 -23.68
C ARG A 151 7.19 -1.28 -24.41
N ASP A 152 8.13 -2.22 -24.45
CA ASP A 152 9.16 -2.18 -25.47
C ASP A 152 8.46 -2.34 -26.83
N THR A 153 8.74 -1.44 -27.77
CA THR A 153 8.14 -1.32 -29.11
C THR A 153 8.38 -2.53 -30.02
N THR A 154 8.96 -3.61 -29.52
CA THR A 154 9.33 -4.83 -30.25
C THR A 154 8.47 -6.05 -29.94
N GLY A 155 7.39 -5.91 -29.13
CA GLY A 155 6.45 -7.01 -28.89
C GLY A 155 7.04 -8.19 -28.09
N ARG A 156 8.20 -8.01 -27.46
CA ARG A 156 8.82 -9.01 -26.59
C ARG A 156 8.59 -8.60 -25.13
N ARG A 157 7.89 -9.45 -24.36
CA ARG A 157 7.83 -9.32 -22.90
C ARG A 157 9.25 -9.48 -22.33
N THR A 158 9.88 -8.39 -21.95
CA THR A 158 11.09 -8.39 -21.14
C THR A 158 10.65 -8.43 -19.67
N ARG A 159 10.82 -9.61 -19.06
CA ARG A 159 10.75 -9.75 -17.60
C ARG A 159 11.88 -8.87 -17.04
N PHE A 160 11.63 -8.03 -16.03
CA PHE A 160 12.72 -7.34 -15.32
C PHE A 160 13.63 -8.40 -14.70
N THR A 161 14.67 -8.82 -15.43
CA THR A 161 15.82 -9.45 -14.83
C THR A 161 16.56 -8.35 -14.10
N THR A 162 16.49 -8.37 -12.78
CA THR A 162 17.43 -7.65 -11.94
C THR A 162 18.84 -7.88 -12.48
N PRO A 163 19.66 -6.83 -12.68
CA PRO A 163 21.05 -7.04 -13.01
C PRO A 163 21.69 -7.83 -11.86
N ARG A 164 22.16 -9.04 -12.16
CA ARG A 164 23.16 -9.69 -11.30
C ARG A 164 24.45 -8.93 -11.52
N TYR A 165 24.80 -8.08 -10.56
CA TYR A 165 26.17 -7.65 -10.40
C TYR A 165 26.95 -8.88 -9.92
N ASP A 166 27.88 -9.36 -10.73
CA ASP A 166 29.00 -10.11 -10.16
C ASP A 166 29.90 -9.13 -9.41
N GLU A 167 30.65 -9.62 -8.42
CA GLU A 167 31.54 -8.80 -7.58
C GLU A 167 32.69 -8.12 -8.34
N SER A 168 32.73 -8.20 -9.67
CA SER A 168 33.77 -7.65 -10.53
C SER A 168 33.33 -6.43 -11.36
N GLY A 169 32.05 -6.03 -11.33
CA GLY A 169 31.61 -4.72 -11.82
C GLY A 169 31.80 -4.46 -13.32
N ILE A 170 31.78 -5.48 -14.19
CA ILE A 170 31.86 -5.29 -15.64
C ILE A 170 30.57 -5.78 -16.31
N VAL A 171 29.92 -4.88 -17.06
CA VAL A 171 28.74 -5.16 -17.90
C VAL A 171 29.20 -5.87 -19.17
N THR A 172 28.81 -7.13 -19.35
CA THR A 172 28.93 -7.79 -20.66
C THR A 172 27.67 -7.54 -21.49
N GLU A 173 27.82 -6.73 -22.53
CA GLU A 173 26.83 -6.53 -23.59
C GLU A 173 26.79 -7.79 -24.48
N ASN A 174 25.65 -8.47 -24.54
CA ASN A 174 25.49 -9.62 -25.43
C ASN A 174 25.14 -9.13 -26.84
N ARG A 175 25.99 -9.52 -27.80
CA ARG A 175 25.78 -9.39 -29.24
C ARG A 175 24.75 -10.42 -29.75
#